data_AF-A0A7K2EDR7-F1
#
_entry.id   AF-A0A7K2EDR7-F1
#
_cell.length_a   1.000
_cell.length_b   1.000
_cell.length_c   1.000
_cell.angle_alpha   90.00
_cell.angle_beta   90.00
_cell.angle_gamma   90.00
#
_symmetry.space_group_name_H-M   'P 1'
#
loop_
_entity.id
_entity.type
_entity.pdbx_description
1 polymer ?
#
loop_
_entity_poly.entity_id
_entity_poly.type
_entity_poly.pdbx_seq_one_letter_code
_entity_poly.pdbx_strand_id
1 'polypeptide(L)'
;INAAVFGMVAHGIITGMLFFLAGSVKDRYHTMEMSRLGGLLQQAPRMGWILGFCVMASLGLPGLAGFWGEFPAILASYNPAEILNEAVFRSYMVIAAIGTVLAAGYLLWMLQKTAFGNARAEFADSPDITDASPREYLAWAPLLVLIVVLGFFPRLLHEATDPAVRESLQVEAVNGSPGDCLEVERGEECFERLRRVGEQAGSGR
;
A
#
# COMPACT_ATOMS: atom_id res chain seq x y z
N ILE A 1 -7.97 6.54 7.38
CA ILE A 1 -7.71 5.24 8.05
C ILE A 1 -8.15 4.05 7.19
N ASN A 2 -9.42 3.98 6.74
CA ASN A 2 -9.90 2.89 5.87
C ASN A 2 -9.00 2.60 4.66
N ALA A 3 -8.58 3.63 3.92
CA ALA A 3 -7.67 3.48 2.78
C ALA A 3 -6.30 2.90 3.20
N ALA A 4 -5.76 3.29 4.35
CA ALA A 4 -4.50 2.76 4.87
C ALA A 4 -4.62 1.27 5.24
N VAL A 5 -5.72 0.87 5.89
CA VAL A 5 -5.99 -0.54 6.19
C VAL A 5 -6.14 -1.36 4.91
N PHE A 6 -6.88 -0.84 3.94
CA PHE A 6 -7.00 -1.45 2.62
C PHE A 6 -5.62 -1.61 1.96
N GLY A 7 -4.81 -0.55 1.99
CA GLY A 7 -3.45 -0.53 1.46
C GLY A 7 -2.55 -1.58 2.11
N MET A 8 -2.59 -1.76 3.43
CA MET A 8 -1.80 -2.80 4.11
C MET A 8 -2.18 -4.21 3.64
N VAL A 9 -3.48 -4.49 3.51
CA VAL A 9 -3.97 -5.80 3.03
C VAL A 9 -3.59 -6.02 1.56
N ALA A 10 -3.86 -5.04 0.70
CA ALA A 10 -3.51 -5.10 -0.72
C ALA A 10 -2.01 -5.28 -0.92
N HIS A 11 -1.19 -4.53 -0.18
CA HIS A 11 0.27 -4.64 -0.23
C HIS A 11 0.74 -6.03 0.17
N GLY A 12 0.24 -6.60 1.27
CA GLY A 12 0.60 -7.95 1.71
C GLY A 12 0.30 -9.03 0.67
N ILE A 13 -0.85 -8.93 -0.01
CA ILE A 13 -1.25 -9.89 -1.05
C ILE A 13 -0.38 -9.73 -2.30
N ILE A 14 -0.18 -8.51 -2.78
CA ILE A 14 0.58 -8.23 -4.00
C ILE A 14 2.07 -8.55 -3.81
N THR A 15 2.68 -8.10 -2.71
CA THR A 15 4.08 -8.40 -2.40
C THR A 15 4.31 -9.89 -2.16
N GLY A 16 3.39 -10.57 -1.46
CA GLY A 16 3.44 -12.02 -1.31
C GLY A 16 3.48 -12.74 -2.66
N MET A 17 2.66 -12.32 -3.61
CA MET A 17 2.66 -12.88 -4.97
C MET A 17 3.96 -12.57 -5.73
N LEU A 18 4.48 -11.35 -5.62
CA LEU A 18 5.78 -10.98 -6.21
C LEU A 18 6.94 -11.80 -5.63
N PHE A 19 6.93 -12.09 -4.33
CA PHE A 19 7.93 -12.96 -3.69
C PHE A 19 7.82 -14.41 -4.15
N PHE A 20 6.61 -14.94 -4.33
CA PHE A 20 6.43 -16.26 -4.93
C PHE A 20 7.01 -16.33 -6.34
N LEU A 21 6.75 -15.34 -7.19
CA LEU A 21 7.34 -15.27 -8.53
C LEU A 21 8.85 -15.14 -8.50
N ALA A 22 9.40 -14.28 -7.63
CA ALA A 22 10.84 -14.13 -7.46
C ALA A 22 11.50 -15.45 -7.02
N GLY A 23 10.85 -16.19 -6.11
CA GLY A 23 11.27 -17.53 -5.72
C GLY A 23 11.29 -18.52 -6.89
N SER A 24 10.24 -18.54 -7.69
CA SER A 24 10.14 -19.40 -8.88
C SER A 24 11.13 -19.05 -9.98
N VAL A 25 11.45 -17.76 -10.16
CA VAL A 25 12.53 -17.31 -11.04
C VAL A 25 13.88 -17.76 -10.49
N LYS A 26 14.13 -17.59 -9.19
CA LYS A 26 15.36 -18.04 -8.54
C LYS A 26 15.57 -19.55 -8.66
N ASP A 27 14.50 -20.34 -8.55
CA ASP A 27 14.55 -21.80 -8.64
C ASP A 27 15.03 -22.26 -10.02
N ARG A 28 14.66 -21.55 -11.09
CA ARG A 28 15.02 -21.89 -12.48
C ARG A 28 16.36 -21.30 -12.93
N TYR A 29 16.59 -20.03 -12.62
CA TYR A 29 17.78 -19.31 -13.08
C TYR A 29 18.96 -19.45 -12.11
N HIS A 30 18.72 -19.93 -10.87
CA HIS A 30 19.70 -20.01 -9.78
C HIS A 30 20.46 -18.70 -9.51
N THR A 31 19.90 -17.57 -9.94
CA THR A 31 20.47 -16.23 -9.75
C THR A 31 19.38 -15.23 -9.43
N MET A 32 19.74 -14.22 -8.64
CA MET A 32 18.91 -13.04 -8.35
C MET A 32 19.51 -11.78 -8.99
N GLU A 33 20.55 -11.93 -9.80
CA GLU A 33 21.25 -10.81 -10.41
C GLU A 33 20.47 -10.30 -11.63
N MET A 34 19.81 -9.14 -11.46
CA MET A 34 18.94 -8.55 -12.48
C MET A 34 19.65 -8.24 -13.81
N SER A 35 20.98 -8.06 -13.79
CA SER A 35 21.80 -7.86 -14.99
C SER A 35 21.83 -9.10 -15.90
N ARG A 36 21.71 -10.31 -15.32
CA ARG A 36 21.78 -11.62 -15.98
C ARG A 36 20.42 -12.19 -16.33
N LEU A 37 19.36 -11.62 -15.78
CA LEU A 37 17.98 -11.94 -16.18
C LEU A 37 17.61 -11.17 -17.46
N GLY A 38 16.60 -11.67 -18.17
CA GLY A 38 16.03 -11.04 -19.37
C GLY A 38 15.22 -12.03 -20.20
N GLY A 39 14.23 -11.52 -20.93
CA GLY A 39 13.43 -12.32 -21.86
C GLY A 39 12.52 -13.37 -21.20
N LEU A 40 12.07 -13.17 -19.94
CA LEU A 40 11.16 -14.11 -19.28
C LEU A 40 9.88 -14.34 -20.08
N LEU A 41 9.36 -13.34 -20.80
CA LEU A 41 8.18 -13.50 -21.65
C LEU A 41 8.41 -14.45 -22.84
N GLN A 42 9.66 -14.64 -23.28
CA GLN A 42 10.00 -15.60 -24.33
C GLN A 42 10.19 -17.00 -23.76
N GLN A 43 10.85 -17.13 -22.62
CA GLN A 43 11.22 -18.42 -22.03
C GLN A 43 10.09 -19.06 -21.20
N ALA A 44 9.40 -18.25 -20.40
CA ALA A 44 8.32 -18.67 -19.50
C ALA A 44 7.15 -17.65 -19.60
N PRO A 45 6.40 -17.65 -20.72
CA PRO A 45 5.44 -16.59 -21.04
C PRO A 45 4.37 -16.42 -19.96
N ARG A 46 3.86 -17.51 -19.36
CA ARG A 46 2.84 -17.39 -18.33
C ARG A 46 3.38 -16.70 -17.08
N MET A 47 4.58 -17.08 -16.64
CA MET A 47 5.25 -16.40 -15.52
C MET A 47 5.49 -14.92 -15.82
N GLY A 48 5.96 -14.61 -17.03
CA GLY A 48 6.19 -13.23 -17.46
C GLY A 48 4.91 -12.38 -17.44
N TRP A 49 3.78 -12.92 -17.90
CA TRP A 49 2.48 -12.24 -17.85
C TRP A 49 1.98 -12.06 -16.41
N ILE A 50 2.13 -13.06 -15.55
CA ILE A 50 1.73 -12.97 -14.14
C ILE A 50 2.61 -11.94 -13.41
N LEU A 51 3.91 -11.90 -13.69
CA LEU A 51 4.81 -10.87 -13.16
C LEU A 51 4.38 -9.47 -13.60
N GLY A 52 4.09 -9.30 -14.89
CA GLY A 52 3.55 -8.04 -15.41
C GLY A 52 2.25 -7.64 -14.71
N PHE A 53 1.31 -8.58 -14.55
CA PHE A 53 0.06 -8.35 -13.83
C PHE A 53 0.29 -7.90 -12.38
N CYS A 54 1.17 -8.58 -11.63
CA CYS A 54 1.46 -8.24 -10.24
C CYS A 54 2.18 -6.89 -10.10
N VAL A 55 3.09 -6.58 -11.04
CA VAL A 55 3.70 -5.25 -11.14
C VAL A 55 2.62 -4.21 -11.34
N MET A 56 1.73 -4.37 -12.33
CA MET A 56 0.63 -3.43 -12.57
C MET A 56 -0.31 -3.29 -11.36
N ALA A 57 -0.57 -4.38 -10.63
CA ALA A 57 -1.32 -4.34 -9.38
C ALA A 57 -0.63 -3.48 -8.32
N SER A 58 0.70 -3.60 -8.19
CA SER A 58 1.52 -2.81 -7.27
C SER A 58 1.67 -1.35 -7.66
N LEU A 59 1.51 -1.02 -8.95
CA LEU A 59 1.51 0.36 -9.45
C LEU A 59 0.20 1.10 -9.17
N GLY A 60 -0.79 0.42 -8.59
CA GLY A 60 -2.11 0.98 -8.36
C GLY A 60 -2.92 1.15 -9.65
N LEU A 61 -2.83 0.21 -10.60
CA LEU A 61 -3.71 0.25 -11.78
C LEU A 61 -5.19 0.24 -11.34
N PRO A 62 -6.04 1.15 -11.87
CA PRO A 62 -7.46 1.17 -11.54
C PRO A 62 -8.11 -0.18 -11.82
N GLY A 63 -8.89 -0.68 -10.87
CA GLY A 63 -9.52 -2.00 -10.95
C GLY A 63 -8.70 -3.15 -10.35
N LEU A 64 -7.49 -2.89 -9.84
CA LEU A 64 -6.71 -3.83 -9.02
C LEU A 64 -6.64 -3.37 -7.56
N ALA A 65 -6.38 -4.31 -6.65
CA ALA A 65 -6.38 -4.04 -5.21
C ALA A 65 -5.47 -2.85 -4.79
N GLY A 66 -4.30 -2.68 -5.40
CA GLY A 66 -3.36 -1.62 -5.00
C GLY A 66 -3.92 -0.20 -5.11
N PHE A 67 -4.78 0.05 -6.10
CA PHE A 67 -5.34 1.39 -6.35
C PHE A 67 -6.16 1.92 -5.17
N TRP A 68 -7.00 1.06 -4.57
CA TRP A 68 -7.92 1.44 -3.49
C TRP A 68 -7.23 1.71 -2.15
N GLY A 69 -5.98 1.27 -2.00
CA GLY A 69 -5.17 1.58 -0.83
C GLY A 69 -4.45 2.92 -0.93
N GLU A 70 -3.84 3.19 -2.09
CA GLU A 70 -2.94 4.34 -2.26
C GLU A 70 -3.68 5.61 -2.71
N PHE A 71 -4.50 5.53 -3.75
CA PHE A 71 -5.12 6.72 -4.33
C PHE A 71 -6.09 7.42 -3.37
N PRO A 72 -7.02 6.72 -2.67
CA PRO A 72 -7.87 7.36 -1.68
C PRO A 72 -7.10 7.92 -0.48
N ALA A 73 -5.95 7.33 -0.10
CA ALA A 73 -5.12 7.83 0.99
C ALA A 73 -4.46 9.17 0.63
N ILE A 74 -3.94 9.30 -0.60
CA ILE A 74 -3.39 10.55 -1.11
C ILE A 74 -4.50 11.60 -1.24
N LEU A 75 -5.67 11.22 -1.79
CA LEU A 75 -6.80 12.12 -1.95
C LEU A 75 -7.34 12.64 -0.60
N ALA A 76 -7.39 11.79 0.42
CA ALA A 76 -7.79 12.18 1.77
C ALA A 76 -6.87 13.24 2.39
N SER A 77 -5.61 13.33 1.93
CA SER A 77 -4.66 14.35 2.40
C SER A 77 -4.97 15.76 1.85
N TYR A 78 -5.86 15.90 0.88
CA TYR A 78 -6.24 17.19 0.31
C TYR A 78 -7.10 18.04 1.25
N ASN A 79 -8.02 17.38 1.97
CA ASN A 79 -8.97 17.99 2.88
C ASN A 79 -8.95 17.22 4.22
N PRO A 80 -7.93 17.48 5.06
CA PRO A 80 -7.84 16.85 6.39
C PRO A 80 -8.91 17.40 7.33
N ALA A 81 -9.15 16.72 8.46
CA ALA A 81 -10.08 17.21 9.48
C ALA A 81 -9.62 18.56 10.05
N GLU A 82 -10.57 19.39 10.49
CA GLU A 82 -10.36 20.79 10.89
C GLU A 82 -9.32 21.00 12.00
N ILE A 83 -9.03 19.96 12.78
CA ILE A 83 -8.05 19.96 13.87
C ILE A 83 -6.60 19.90 13.34
N LEU A 84 -6.40 19.47 12.08
CA LEU A 84 -5.07 19.26 11.48
C LEU A 84 -4.65 20.40 10.55
N ASN A 85 -3.35 20.67 10.50
CA ASN A 85 -2.80 21.72 9.65
C ASN A 85 -2.86 21.33 8.15
N GLU A 86 -3.70 22.03 7.41
CA GLU A 86 -3.92 21.83 5.97
C GLU A 86 -2.63 21.95 5.15
N ALA A 87 -1.75 22.91 5.46
CA ALA A 87 -0.52 23.12 4.72
C ALA A 87 0.44 21.92 4.85
N VAL A 88 0.49 21.30 6.03
CA VAL A 88 1.33 20.13 6.29
C VAL A 88 0.81 18.91 5.53
N PHE A 89 -0.49 18.63 5.60
CA PHE A 89 -1.08 17.48 4.90
C PHE A 89 -0.98 17.59 3.38
N ARG A 90 -1.14 18.80 2.84
CA ARG A 90 -0.91 19.06 1.41
C ARG A 90 0.56 18.86 1.01
N SER A 91 1.52 19.21 1.87
CA SER A 91 2.93 18.92 1.61
C SER A 91 3.21 17.41 1.59
N TYR A 92 2.59 16.64 2.50
CA TYR A 92 2.70 15.18 2.52
C TYR A 92 2.04 14.52 1.31
N MET A 93 0.93 15.06 0.81
CA MET A 93 0.33 14.62 -0.44
C MET A 93 1.33 14.70 -1.60
N VAL A 94 2.06 15.80 -1.74
CA VAL A 94 3.07 15.99 -2.80
C VAL A 94 4.21 14.99 -2.64
N ILE A 95 4.70 14.80 -1.41
CA ILE A 95 5.76 13.83 -1.11
C ILE A 95 5.30 12.40 -1.44
N ALA A 96 4.07 12.04 -1.06
CA ALA A 96 3.48 10.73 -1.35
C ALA A 96 3.32 10.51 -2.87
N ALA A 97 2.90 11.54 -3.61
CA ALA A 97 2.80 11.46 -5.06
C ALA A 97 4.17 11.22 -5.72
N ILE A 98 5.22 11.93 -5.28
CA ILE A 98 6.59 11.70 -5.75
C ILE A 98 7.05 10.27 -5.43
N GLY A 99 6.81 9.81 -4.20
CA GLY A 99 7.13 8.43 -3.80
C GLY A 99 6.46 7.39 -4.68
N THR A 100 5.19 7.61 -5.01
CA THR A 100 4.41 6.73 -5.92
C THR A 100 5.02 6.68 -7.32
N VAL A 101 5.42 7.83 -7.86
CA VAL A 101 6.08 7.90 -9.18
C VAL A 101 7.43 7.18 -9.17
N LEU A 102 8.23 7.33 -8.11
CA LEU A 102 9.51 6.64 -7.98
C LEU A 102 9.34 5.13 -7.85
N ALA A 103 8.38 4.68 -7.04
CA ALA A 103 8.02 3.27 -6.92
C ALA A 103 7.60 2.70 -8.29
N ALA A 104 6.82 3.47 -9.04
CA ALA A 104 6.38 3.07 -10.37
C ALA A 104 7.53 2.94 -11.36
N GLY A 105 8.44 3.92 -11.39
CA GLY A 105 9.64 3.88 -12.21
C GLY A 105 10.51 2.66 -11.91
N TYR A 106 10.72 2.34 -10.63
CA TYR A 106 11.51 1.18 -10.22
C TYR A 106 10.87 -0.15 -10.66
N LEU A 107 9.57 -0.34 -10.43
CA LEU A 107 8.87 -1.58 -10.78
C LEU A 107 8.80 -1.81 -12.29
N LEU A 108 8.54 -0.75 -13.07
CA LEU A 108 8.54 -0.84 -14.52
C LEU A 108 9.95 -1.11 -15.07
N TRP A 109 10.98 -0.50 -14.48
CA TRP A 109 12.37 -0.77 -14.84
C TRP A 109 12.77 -2.22 -14.54
N MET A 110 12.35 -2.74 -13.38
CA MET A 110 12.53 -4.14 -13.01
C MET A 110 11.81 -5.08 -14.00
N LEU A 111 10.55 -4.80 -14.32
CA LEU A 111 9.77 -5.58 -15.28
C LEU A 111 10.42 -5.56 -16.67
N GLN A 112 10.89 -4.39 -17.13
CA GLN A 112 11.61 -4.24 -18.40
C GLN A 112 12.87 -5.11 -18.43
N LYS A 113 13.70 -5.05 -17.38
CA LYS A 113 14.95 -5.79 -17.28
C LYS A 113 14.76 -7.30 -17.24
N THR A 114 13.72 -7.77 -16.55
CA THR A 114 13.51 -9.20 -16.28
C THR A 114 12.64 -9.88 -17.32
N ALA A 115 11.53 -9.24 -17.71
CA ALA A 115 10.50 -9.86 -18.54
C ALA A 115 10.65 -9.59 -20.04
N PHE A 116 11.09 -8.39 -20.40
CA PHE A 116 11.21 -7.97 -21.80
C PHE A 116 12.62 -8.24 -22.36
N GLY A 117 12.76 -8.02 -23.68
CA GLY A 117 13.99 -8.27 -24.42
C GLY A 117 14.19 -9.73 -24.78
N ASN A 118 15.40 -10.06 -25.24
CA ASN A 118 15.78 -11.42 -25.58
C ASN A 118 16.38 -12.12 -24.35
N ALA A 119 16.22 -13.43 -24.30
CA ALA A 119 16.92 -14.26 -23.34
C ALA A 119 18.43 -14.02 -23.41
N ARG A 120 19.10 -13.96 -22.24
CA ARG A 120 20.56 -13.87 -22.21
C ARG A 120 21.15 -15.17 -22.76
N ALA A 121 22.28 -15.07 -23.46
CA ALA A 121 22.95 -16.23 -24.08
C ALA A 121 23.25 -17.35 -23.06
N GLU A 122 23.53 -16.99 -21.81
CA GLU A 122 23.73 -17.93 -20.69
C GLU A 122 22.52 -18.86 -20.47
N PHE A 123 21.31 -18.37 -20.72
CA PHE A 123 20.06 -19.03 -20.40
C PHE A 123 19.22 -19.39 -21.63
N ALA A 124 19.62 -18.95 -22.82
CA ALA A 124 18.81 -19.03 -24.04
C ALA A 124 18.40 -20.47 -24.40
N ASP A 125 19.30 -21.43 -24.22
CA ASP A 125 19.10 -22.85 -24.55
C ASP A 125 18.94 -23.74 -23.29
N SER A 126 18.71 -23.15 -22.11
CA SER A 126 18.64 -23.93 -20.88
C SER A 126 17.33 -24.71 -20.79
N PRO A 127 17.37 -26.05 -20.65
CA PRO A 127 16.17 -26.87 -20.47
C PRO A 127 15.54 -26.71 -19.08
N ASP A 128 16.26 -26.12 -18.12
CA ASP A 128 15.79 -25.92 -16.74
C ASP A 128 14.77 -24.78 -16.63
N ILE A 129 14.70 -23.91 -17.63
CA ILE A 129 13.75 -22.79 -17.68
C ILE A 129 12.43 -23.29 -18.25
N THR A 130 11.67 -23.91 -17.38
CA THR A 130 10.31 -24.35 -17.66
C THR A 130 9.30 -23.25 -17.33
N ASP A 131 8.13 -23.26 -17.97
CA ASP A 131 7.06 -22.33 -17.60
C ASP A 131 6.43 -22.73 -16.24
N ALA A 132 5.43 -21.97 -15.79
CA ALA A 132 4.73 -22.19 -14.53
C ALA A 132 4.13 -23.60 -14.42
N SER A 133 4.50 -24.30 -13.35
CA SER A 133 4.01 -25.63 -13.02
C SER A 133 2.61 -25.58 -12.36
N PRO A 134 1.82 -26.67 -12.40
CA PRO A 134 0.51 -26.71 -11.74
C PRO A 134 0.55 -26.46 -10.23
N ARG A 135 1.66 -26.83 -9.57
CA ARG A 135 1.85 -26.63 -8.12
C ARG A 135 2.06 -25.15 -7.79
N GLU A 136 2.81 -24.45 -8.62
CA GLU A 136 2.99 -23.00 -8.50
C GLU A 136 1.67 -22.27 -8.72
N TYR A 137 0.92 -22.65 -9.76
CA TYR A 137 -0.41 -22.10 -10.01
C TYR A 137 -1.36 -22.29 -8.82
N LEU A 138 -1.32 -23.45 -8.16
CA LEU A 138 -2.15 -23.70 -6.98
C LEU A 138 -1.82 -22.73 -5.83
N ALA A 139 -0.54 -22.40 -5.64
CA ALA A 139 -0.11 -21.44 -4.62
C ALA A 139 -0.44 -19.98 -5.02
N TRP A 140 -0.34 -19.65 -6.31
CA TRP A 140 -0.54 -18.30 -6.82
C TRP A 140 -2.01 -17.92 -7.01
N ALA A 141 -2.85 -18.88 -7.40
CA ALA A 141 -4.26 -18.68 -7.68
C ALA A 141 -5.02 -17.91 -6.58
N PRO A 142 -4.94 -18.26 -5.28
CA PRO A 142 -5.68 -17.51 -4.26
C PRO A 142 -5.26 -16.05 -4.18
N LEU A 143 -3.96 -15.75 -4.34
CA LEU A 143 -3.45 -14.38 -4.31
C LEU A 143 -3.91 -13.58 -5.54
N LEU A 144 -3.81 -14.17 -6.73
CA LEU A 144 -4.26 -13.54 -7.97
C LEU A 144 -5.76 -13.26 -7.95
N VAL A 145 -6.56 -14.21 -7.46
CA VAL A 145 -8.01 -14.03 -7.29
C VAL A 145 -8.28 -12.90 -6.30
N LEU A 146 -7.61 -12.85 -5.15
CA LEU A 146 -7.78 -11.78 -4.17
C LEU A 146 -7.42 -10.40 -4.75
N ILE A 147 -6.34 -10.28 -5.53
CA ILE A 147 -5.94 -9.02 -6.17
C ILE A 147 -7.05 -8.49 -7.09
N VAL A 148 -7.68 -9.37 -7.86
CA VAL A 148 -8.78 -9.01 -8.77
C VAL A 148 -10.06 -8.73 -7.99
N VAL A 149 -10.47 -9.62 -7.09
CA VAL A 149 -11.72 -9.49 -6.34
C VAL A 149 -11.73 -8.22 -5.50
N LEU A 150 -10.65 -7.92 -4.77
CA LEU A 150 -10.54 -6.68 -4.00
C LEU A 150 -10.43 -5.44 -4.89
N GLY A 151 -9.89 -5.59 -6.10
CA GLY A 151 -9.84 -4.52 -7.10
C GLY A 151 -11.21 -4.14 -7.66
N PHE A 152 -12.05 -5.13 -7.98
CA PHE A 152 -13.40 -4.90 -8.52
C PHE A 152 -14.45 -4.64 -7.44
N PHE A 153 -14.32 -5.29 -6.29
CA PHE A 153 -15.28 -5.22 -5.19
C PHE A 153 -14.60 -4.80 -3.88
N PRO A 154 -14.13 -3.54 -3.76
CA PRO A 154 -13.46 -3.05 -2.55
C PRO A 154 -14.39 -3.07 -1.32
N ARG A 155 -15.71 -3.08 -1.54
CA ARG A 155 -16.74 -3.13 -0.48
C ARG A 155 -16.58 -4.33 0.45
N LEU A 156 -16.12 -5.47 -0.06
CA LEU A 156 -15.94 -6.68 0.77
C LEU A 156 -14.97 -6.42 1.94
N LEU A 157 -13.90 -5.67 1.69
CA LEU A 157 -12.94 -5.36 2.74
C LEU A 157 -13.42 -4.20 3.62
N HIS A 158 -14.05 -3.19 3.03
CA HIS A 158 -14.60 -2.06 3.79
C HIS A 158 -15.68 -2.48 4.78
N GLU A 159 -16.61 -3.35 4.40
CA GLU A 159 -17.66 -3.83 5.32
C GLU A 159 -17.08 -4.59 6.52
N ALA A 160 -15.96 -5.29 6.32
CA ALA A 160 -15.27 -5.99 7.40
C ALA A 160 -14.47 -5.05 8.32
N THR A 161 -13.89 -3.97 7.78
CA THR A 161 -12.98 -3.08 8.54
C THR A 161 -13.66 -1.83 9.10
N ASP A 162 -14.74 -1.35 8.48
CA ASP A 162 -15.49 -0.16 8.89
C ASP A 162 -15.94 -0.15 10.37
N PRO A 163 -16.51 -1.22 10.95
CA PRO A 163 -16.93 -1.18 12.35
C PRO A 163 -15.74 -1.02 13.30
N ALA A 164 -14.64 -1.73 13.06
CA ALA A 164 -13.42 -1.63 13.86
C ALA A 164 -12.75 -0.26 13.74
N VAL A 165 -12.73 0.31 12.53
CA VAL A 165 -12.17 1.65 12.31
C VAL A 165 -13.01 2.72 13.00
N ARG A 166 -14.35 2.63 12.94
CA ARG A 166 -15.23 3.56 13.65
C ARG A 166 -15.03 3.51 15.16
N GLU A 167 -14.86 2.34 15.74
CA GLU A 167 -14.59 2.18 17.16
C GLU A 167 -13.24 2.83 17.55
N SER A 168 -12.18 2.60 16.77
CA SER A 168 -10.87 3.21 17.03
C SER A 168 -10.90 4.75 16.97
N LEU A 169 -11.70 5.32 16.07
CA LEU A 169 -11.93 6.77 15.99
C LEU A 169 -12.73 7.30 17.18
N GLN A 170 -13.66 6.51 17.73
CA GLN A 170 -14.44 6.89 18.90
C GLN A 170 -13.61 6.86 20.19
N VAL A 171 -12.65 5.93 20.34
CA VAL A 171 -11.77 5.89 21.52
C VAL A 171 -10.89 7.14 21.62
N GLU A 172 -10.43 7.68 20.49
CA GLU A 172 -9.75 9.00 20.46
C GLU A 172 -10.69 10.15 20.85
N ALA A 173 -11.98 10.08 20.53
CA ALA A 173 -12.96 11.08 20.95
C ALA A 173 -13.40 10.92 22.42
N VAL A 174 -13.44 9.68 22.95
CA VAL A 174 -13.93 9.36 24.31
C VAL A 174 -12.85 9.57 25.39
N ASN A 175 -11.56 9.63 25.03
CA ASN A 175 -10.53 10.17 25.93
C ASN A 175 -10.62 11.70 26.11
N GLY A 176 -11.58 12.36 25.46
CA GLY A 176 -11.99 13.73 25.77
C GLY A 176 -13.33 13.78 26.50
N SER A 177 -13.36 13.56 27.83
CA SER A 177 -14.40 14.17 28.68
C SER A 177 -14.07 14.04 30.18
N PRO A 178 -14.42 15.01 31.07
CA PRO A 178 -15.31 16.16 30.84
C PRO A 178 -14.71 17.52 31.21
N GLY A 179 -14.97 18.49 30.33
CA GLY A 179 -14.73 19.89 30.61
C GLY A 179 -14.97 20.74 29.38
N ASP A 180 -16.22 20.80 28.91
CA ASP A 180 -16.88 21.98 28.30
C ASP A 180 -15.94 23.13 27.89
N CYS A 181 -15.18 22.95 26.81
CA CYS A 181 -14.42 24.03 26.17
C CYS A 181 -14.43 23.92 24.63
N LEU A 182 -15.18 22.97 24.06
CA LEU A 182 -15.25 22.74 22.61
C LEU A 182 -16.54 23.27 21.97
N GLU A 183 -17.45 23.88 22.73
CA GLU A 183 -18.40 24.82 22.15
C GLU A 183 -17.71 26.18 22.01
N VAL A 184 -17.28 26.47 20.78
CA VAL A 184 -17.23 27.80 20.14
C VAL A 184 -17.08 29.01 21.10
N GLU A 185 -16.10 29.00 22.00
CA GLU A 185 -15.71 30.20 22.74
C GLU A 185 -14.22 30.48 22.53
N ARG A 186 -13.97 31.75 22.23
CA ARG A 186 -12.71 32.32 21.75
C ARG A 186 -11.58 31.90 22.69
N GLY A 187 -10.55 31.24 22.17
CA GLY A 187 -9.50 30.52 22.93
C GLY A 187 -8.71 31.31 24.00
N GLU A 188 -8.97 32.60 24.19
CA GLU A 188 -8.42 33.41 25.29
C GLU A 188 -9.01 33.04 26.66
N GLU A 189 -10.30 32.66 26.72
CA GLU A 189 -10.96 32.39 28.02
C GLU A 189 -10.55 31.03 28.62
N CYS A 190 -10.30 30.03 27.78
CA CYS A 190 -9.78 28.73 28.22
C CYS A 190 -8.36 28.86 28.82
N PHE A 191 -7.53 29.73 28.24
CA PHE A 191 -6.17 29.97 28.71
C PHE A 191 -6.15 30.71 30.06
N GLU A 192 -7.02 31.70 30.26
CA GLU A 192 -7.25 32.38 31.56
C GLU A 192 -7.69 31.38 32.65
N ARG A 193 -8.60 30.45 32.30
CA ARG A 193 -9.11 29.44 33.25
C ARG A 193 -8.03 28.44 33.68
N LEU A 194 -7.21 27.98 32.74
CA LEU A 194 -6.06 27.10 33.02
C LEU A 194 -5.00 27.82 33.87
N ARG A 195 -4.77 29.12 33.61
CA ARG A 195 -3.83 29.93 34.41
C ARG A 195 -4.30 30.07 35.86
N ARG A 196 -5.59 30.31 36.12
CA ARG A 196 -6.14 30.39 37.49
C ARG A 196 -6.07 29.06 38.24
N VAL A 197 -6.31 27.94 37.55
CA VAL A 197 -6.16 26.61 38.15
C VAL A 197 -4.69 26.32 38.49
N GLY A 198 -3.76 26.75 37.62
CA GLY A 198 -2.32 26.68 37.89
C GLY A 198 -1.87 27.52 39.09
N GLU A 199 -2.41 28.73 39.26
CA GLU A 199 -2.11 29.61 40.40
C GLU A 199 -2.69 29.07 41.73
N GLN A 200 -3.86 28.42 41.70
CA GLN A 200 -4.44 27.78 42.90
C GLN A 200 -3.68 26.51 43.32
N ALA A 201 -3.11 25.76 42.37
CA ALA A 201 -2.27 24.60 42.66
C ALA A 201 -0.89 24.97 43.24
N GLY A 202 -0.44 26.22 43.05
CA GLY A 202 0.83 26.74 43.56
C GLY A 202 0.79 27.29 44.99
N SER A 203 -0.39 27.55 45.56
CA SER A 203 -0.53 28.17 46.90
C SER A 203 -0.71 27.16 48.05
N GLY A 204 -0.58 25.86 47.78
CA GLY A 204 -0.80 24.76 48.74
C GLY A 204 0.47 24.04 49.23
N ARG A 205 1.64 24.69 49.22
CA ARG A 205 2.87 24.20 49.86
C ARG A 205 3.54 25.29 50.67
#